data_AF-A0A067NH58-F1
#
_entry.id   AF-A0A067NH58-F1
#
_cell.length_a   1.000
_cell.length_b   1.000
_cell.length_c   1.000
_cell.angle_alpha   90.00
_cell.angle_beta   90.00
_cell.angle_gamma   90.00
#
_symmetry.space_group_name_H-M   'P 1'
#
loop_
_entity.id
_entity.type
_entity.pdbx_description
1 polymer ?
#
loop_
_entity_poly.entity_id
_entity_poly.type
_entity_poly.pdbx_seq_one_letter_code
_entity_poly.pdbx_strand_id
1 'polypeptide(L)' 'PITQQNYIDFYYGTLSLINTANFPSDVSVVIGFWNPILSWAATGTTIPYLNFNDWLHFSS' A
#
# COMPACT_ATOMS: atom_id res chain seq x y z
N PRO A 1 12.67 2.67 3.10
CA PRO A 1 11.97 2.37 1.82
C PRO A 1 10.68 1.63 2.16
N ILE A 2 9.58 1.94 1.49
CA ILE A 2 8.29 1.27 1.69
C ILE A 2 8.30 -0.05 0.94
N THR A 3 8.02 -1.13 1.66
CA THR A 3 7.88 -2.48 1.10
C THR A 3 6.40 -2.86 0.98
N GLN A 4 6.11 -3.92 0.22
CA GLN A 4 4.77 -4.50 0.15
C GLN A 4 4.22 -4.85 1.55
N GLN A 5 5.06 -5.43 2.42
CA GLN A 5 4.63 -5.78 3.78
C GLN A 5 4.31 -4.53 4.59
N ASN A 6 5.10 -3.45 4.49
CA ASN A 6 4.77 -2.20 5.19
C ASN A 6 3.41 -1.63 4.77
N TYR A 7 3.06 -1.74 3.47
CA TYR A 7 1.75 -1.32 2.98
C TYR A 7 0.62 -2.20 3.50
N ILE A 8 0.81 -3.52 3.52
CA ILE A 8 -0.15 -4.47 4.10
C ILE A 8 -0.38 -4.17 5.58
N ASP A 9 0.69 -4.01 6.36
CA ASP A 9 0.63 -3.72 7.79
C ASP A 9 -0.09 -2.39 8.06
N PHE A 10 0.21 -1.35 7.26
CA PHE A 10 -0.48 -0.07 7.33
C PHE A 10 -1.99 -0.21 7.05
N TYR A 11 -2.36 -0.97 6.02
CA TYR A 11 -3.76 -1.17 5.64
C TYR A 11 -4.55 -1.88 6.75
N TYR A 12 -4.09 -3.04 7.21
CA TYR A 12 -4.77 -3.80 8.27
C TYR A 12 -4.70 -3.11 9.65
N GLY A 13 -3.61 -2.40 9.94
CA GLY A 13 -3.50 -1.55 11.12
C GLY A 13 -4.55 -0.44 11.11
N THR A 14 -4.75 0.22 9.96
CA THR A 14 -5.79 1.24 9.79
C THR A 14 -7.20 0.67 9.99
N LEU A 15 -7.52 -0.49 9.39
CA LEU A 15 -8.82 -1.14 9.59
C LEU A 15 -9.08 -1.48 11.07
N SER A 16 -8.05 -1.97 11.77
CA SER A 16 -8.14 -2.27 13.20
C SER A 16 -8.34 -0.99 14.02
N LEU A 17 -7.65 0.10 13.68
CA LEU A 17 -7.78 1.39 14.36
C LEU A 17 -9.18 2.00 14.23
N ILE A 18 -9.82 1.86 13.07
CA ILE A 18 -11.20 2.33 12.87
C ILE A 18 -12.26 1.35 13.39
N ASN A 19 -11.83 0.23 14.00
CA ASN A 19 -12.68 -0.81 14.57
C ASN A 19 -13.76 -1.34 13.59
N THR A 20 -13.38 -1.51 12.32
CA THR A 20 -14.28 -2.11 11.31
C THR A 20 -14.18 -3.63 11.33
N ALA A 21 -15.30 -4.31 11.06
CA ALA A 21 -15.33 -5.76 10.80
C ALA A 21 -15.11 -6.09 9.31
N ASN A 22 -15.04 -5.07 8.45
CA ASN A 22 -14.94 -5.24 7.01
C ASN A 22 -13.47 -5.37 6.60
N PHE A 23 -12.96 -6.59 6.70
CA PHE A 23 -11.63 -6.97 6.20
C PHE A 23 -11.75 -7.59 4.81
N PRO A 24 -10.76 -7.39 3.92
CA PRO A 24 -10.65 -8.19 2.70
C PRO A 24 -10.60 -9.68 3.05
N SER A 25 -11.27 -10.51 2.25
CA SER A 25 -11.30 -11.96 2.45
C SER A 25 -9.94 -12.63 2.26
N ASP A 26 -9.02 -11.98 1.53
CA ASP A 26 -7.67 -12.49 1.27
C ASP A 26 -6.67 -11.33 1.12
N VAL A 27 -5.42 -11.58 1.54
CA VAL A 27 -4.32 -10.60 1.46
C VAL A 27 -3.95 -10.22 0.02
N SER A 28 -4.23 -11.09 -0.96
CA SER A 28 -4.01 -10.83 -2.39
C SER A 28 -4.77 -9.60 -2.88
N VAL A 29 -5.90 -9.25 -2.26
CA VAL A 29 -6.64 -8.02 -2.57
C VAL A 29 -5.80 -6.80 -2.23
N VAL A 30 -5.20 -6.78 -1.03
CA VAL A 30 -4.34 -5.68 -0.56
C VAL A 30 -3.05 -5.61 -1.38
N ILE A 31 -2.49 -6.76 -1.75
CA ILE A 31 -1.37 -6.85 -2.70
C ILE A 31 -1.76 -6.27 -4.08
N GLY A 32 -2.98 -6.52 -4.52
CA GLY A 32 -3.53 -5.96 -5.75
C GLY A 32 -3.56 -4.42 -5.74
N PHE A 33 -3.79 -3.81 -4.58
CA PHE A 33 -3.71 -2.35 -4.42
C PHE A 33 -2.27 -1.83 -4.39
N TRP A 34 -1.32 -2.62 -3.90
CA TRP A 34 0.10 -2.26 -3.89
C TRP A 34 0.73 -2.24 -5.30
N ASN A 35 0.38 -3.22 -6.14
CA ASN A 35 0.96 -3.38 -7.48
C ASN A 35 0.92 -2.11 -8.38
N PRO A 36 -0.21 -1.37 -8.51
CA PRO A 36 -0.23 -0.15 -9.32
C PRO A 36 0.66 0.95 -8.75
N ILE A 37 0.82 1.04 -7.42
CA ILE A 37 1.72 1.99 -6.75
C ILE A 37 3.17 1.69 -7.12
N LEU A 38 3.55 0.42 -7.02
CA LEU A 38 4.90 -0.05 -7.37
C LEU A 38 5.20 0.17 -8.86
N SER A 39 4.21 -0.09 -9.72
CA SER A 39 4.32 0.13 -11.16
C SER A 39 4.47 1.62 -11.49
N TRP A 40 3.73 2.51 -10.83
CA TRP A 40 3.86 3.95 -11.00
C TRP A 40 5.24 4.44 -10.56
N ALA A 41 5.73 3.95 -9.42
CA ALA A 41 7.01 4.38 -8.87
C ALA A 41 8.23 3.86 -9.66
N ALA A 42 8.09 2.78 -10.44
CA ALA A 42 9.13 2.18 -11.28
C ALA A 42 10.49 1.94 -10.56
N THR A 43 10.44 1.53 -9.29
CA THR A 43 11.61 1.44 -8.39
C THR A 43 12.04 0.01 -8.04
N GLY A 44 11.43 -1.00 -8.68
CA GLY A 44 11.73 -2.41 -8.44
C GLY A 44 10.78 -3.03 -7.42
N THR A 45 11.30 -3.57 -6.31
CA THR A 45 10.50 -4.28 -5.28
C THR A 45 10.14 -3.42 -4.08
N THR A 46 10.76 -2.25 -3.94
CA THR A 46 10.51 -1.32 -2.83
C THR A 46 10.44 0.10 -3.36
N ILE A 47 9.63 0.94 -2.72
CA ILE A 47 9.42 2.33 -3.13
C ILE A 47 10.17 3.24 -2.15
N PRO A 48 11.11 4.10 -2.60
CA PRO A 48 11.68 5.15 -1.76
C PRO A 48 10.57 6.06 -1.22
N TYR A 49 10.71 6.56 0.02
CA TYR A 49 9.67 7.35 0.66
C TYR A 49 9.24 8.58 -0.17
N LEU A 50 10.20 9.24 -0.82
CA LEU A 50 9.92 10.40 -1.67
C LEU A 50 8.99 10.03 -2.84
N ASN A 51 9.27 8.94 -3.55
CA ASN A 51 8.39 8.46 -4.62
C ASN A 51 7.01 8.04 -4.11
N PHE A 52 6.93 7.43 -2.93
CA PHE A 52 5.65 7.08 -2.31
C PHE A 52 4.84 8.33 -1.94
N ASN A 53 5.52 9.35 -1.40
CA ASN A 53 4.93 10.66 -1.13
C ASN A 53 4.44 11.33 -2.42
N ASP A 54 5.20 11.28 -3.51
CA ASP A 54 4.78 11.83 -4.80
C ASP A 54 3.55 11.11 -5.34
N TRP A 55 3.51 9.77 -5.24
CA TRP A 55 2.34 8.99 -5.63
C TRP A 55 1.08 9.45 -4.88
N LEU A 56 1.16 9.70 -3.57
CA LEU A 56 0.02 10.19 -2.78
C LEU A 56 -0.52 11.54 -3.26
N HIS A 57 0.30 12.37 -3.89
CA HIS A 57 -0.09 13.71 -4.36
C HIS A 57 -0.50 13.75 -5.83
N PHE A 58 0.03 12.86 -6.68
CA PHE A 58 -0.05 12.99 -8.14
C PHE A 58 -0.68 11.81 -8.88
N SER A 59 -1.04 10.72 -8.20
CA SER A 59 -1.53 9.50 -8.87
C SER A 59 -3.03 9.48 -9.25
N SER A 60 -3.70 10.65 -9.25
CA SER A 60 -5.13 10.82 -9.56
C SER A 60 -5.49 10.57 -11.03
#